data_AF-A0A6J7NWX8-F1
#
_entry.id   AF-A0A6J7NWX8-F1
#
_cell.length_a   1.000
_cell.length_b   1.000
_cell.length_c   1.000
_cell.angle_alpha   90.00
_cell.angle_beta   90.00
_cell.angle_gamma   90.00
#
_symmetry.space_group_name_H-M   'P 1'
#
loop_
_entity.id
_entity.type
_entity.pdbx_description
1 polymer ?
#
loop_
_entity_poly.entity_id
_entity_poly.type
_entity_poly.pdbx_seq_one_letter_code
_entity_poly.pdbx_strand_id
1 'polypeptide(L)'
;MARRWDQPFSLGGLGALPSLGRTGWRAALSHVPSDHDRGHLIVFGLPHIGIDPEGNIGQSLRRHQDQVTPTCGAMAALLSSLRNGFEPQTPGLDDNEADRLRRIVDSQSDQLPDNLLELTRLAATAVNTEMWAELDALQAHTEMDIAVFCGIQIHLPDEVDFVSPVASAFMGSDGIATELSI
;
A
#
# COMPACT_ATOMS: atom_id res chain seq x y z
N MET A 1 10.70 1.53 10.86
CA MET A 1 11.56 1.38 9.67
C MET A 1 12.83 2.23 9.79
N ALA A 2 12.75 3.57 9.72
CA ALA A 2 13.93 4.44 9.65
C ALA A 2 14.98 4.27 10.78
N ARG A 3 14.55 3.99 12.01
CA ARG A 3 15.48 3.76 13.14
C ARG A 3 16.32 2.48 13.00
N ARG A 4 15.91 1.53 12.15
CA ARG A 4 16.53 0.21 12.03
C ARG A 4 17.24 -0.03 10.69
N TRP A 5 16.74 0.58 9.61
CA TRP A 5 17.20 0.36 8.22
C TRP A 5 17.36 1.66 7.43
N ASP A 6 17.49 2.80 8.10
CA ASP A 6 17.55 4.13 7.48
C ASP A 6 16.31 4.48 6.65
N GLN A 7 16.36 5.64 5.97
CA GLN A 7 15.23 6.17 5.23
C GLN A 7 14.84 5.23 4.07
N PRO A 8 13.58 4.79 3.98
CA PRO A 8 13.14 3.90 2.91
C PRO A 8 13.04 4.63 1.57
N PHE A 9 13.17 3.87 0.49
CA PHE A 9 12.75 4.33 -0.84
C PHE A 9 11.22 4.33 -0.91
N SER A 10 10.60 5.50 -1.09
CA SER A 10 9.14 5.61 -1.18
C SER A 10 8.64 5.23 -2.57
N LEU A 11 8.01 4.06 -2.68
CA LEU A 11 7.34 3.59 -3.90
C LEU A 11 5.84 3.91 -3.93
N GLY A 12 5.27 4.23 -2.77
CA GLY A 12 3.83 4.37 -2.56
C GLY A 12 3.22 5.64 -3.17
N GLY A 13 1.99 5.53 -3.65
CA GLY A 13 1.09 6.64 -3.98
C GLY A 13 -0.26 6.50 -3.27
N LEU A 14 -1.32 7.07 -3.86
CA LEU A 14 -2.68 7.00 -3.30
C LEU A 14 -3.08 5.55 -2.99
N GLY A 15 -3.61 5.32 -1.79
CA GLY A 15 -4.02 3.99 -1.36
C GLY A 15 -2.89 3.01 -1.05
N ALA A 16 -1.65 3.50 -0.93
CA ALA A 16 -0.43 2.70 -0.79
C ALA A 16 -0.09 1.82 -2.01
N LEU A 17 -0.61 2.16 -3.19
CA LEU A 17 -0.19 1.52 -4.43
C LEU A 17 1.28 1.77 -4.73
N PRO A 18 2.02 0.81 -5.29
CA PRO A 18 3.35 1.07 -5.85
C PRO A 18 3.21 1.89 -7.14
N SER A 19 3.19 3.21 -7.05
CA SER A 19 2.78 4.11 -8.15
C SER A 19 3.92 4.53 -9.08
N LEU A 20 5.18 4.31 -8.70
CA LEU A 20 6.32 4.77 -9.52
C LEU A 20 6.62 3.89 -10.74
N GLY A 21 5.95 2.73 -10.84
CA GLY A 21 6.04 1.80 -11.96
C GLY A 21 7.45 1.27 -12.21
N ARG A 22 7.67 0.75 -13.42
CA ARG A 22 8.93 0.09 -13.82
C ARG A 22 10.19 0.94 -13.56
N THR A 23 10.11 2.25 -13.84
CA THR A 23 11.27 3.14 -13.67
C THR A 23 11.58 3.34 -12.20
N GLY A 24 10.57 3.59 -11.36
CA GLY A 24 10.77 3.76 -9.92
C GLY A 24 11.29 2.50 -9.23
N TRP A 25 10.75 1.34 -9.61
CA TRP A 25 11.26 0.07 -9.10
C TRP A 25 12.72 -0.17 -9.48
N ARG A 26 13.10 0.03 -10.75
CA ARG A 26 14.51 -0.11 -11.16
C ARG A 26 15.44 0.84 -10.41
N ALA A 27 15.00 2.07 -10.15
CA ALA A 27 15.75 3.01 -9.33
C ALA A 27 15.91 2.48 -7.89
N ALA A 28 14.83 2.02 -7.26
CA ALA A 28 14.86 1.44 -5.92
C ALA A 28 15.78 0.21 -5.83
N LEU A 29 15.65 -0.73 -6.77
CA LEU A 29 16.48 -1.94 -6.83
C LEU A 29 17.96 -1.61 -7.02
N SER A 30 18.30 -0.62 -7.86
CA SER A 30 19.70 -0.21 -8.07
C SER A 30 20.39 0.38 -6.84
N HIS A 31 19.63 0.75 -5.80
CA HIS A 31 20.13 1.30 -4.56
C HIS A 31 20.24 0.25 -3.43
N VAL A 32 19.80 -0.99 -3.67
CA VAL A 32 19.92 -2.08 -2.69
C VAL A 32 21.41 -2.43 -2.55
N PRO A 33 21.99 -2.34 -1.34
CA PRO A 33 23.37 -2.75 -1.13
C PRO A 33 23.56 -4.23 -1.44
N SER A 34 24.66 -4.56 -2.12
CA SER A 34 25.08 -5.95 -2.30
C SER A 34 25.85 -6.42 -1.06
N ASP A 35 25.42 -7.55 -0.50
CA ASP A 35 26.14 -8.31 0.52
C ASP A 35 26.42 -9.72 -0.05
N HIS A 36 27.67 -10.17 0.00
CA HIS A 36 28.07 -11.47 -0.55
C HIS A 36 27.53 -11.78 -1.97
N ASP A 37 27.62 -10.79 -2.88
CA ASP A 37 27.14 -10.86 -4.27
C ASP A 37 25.62 -10.98 -4.45
N ARG A 38 24.81 -10.70 -3.41
CA ARG A 38 23.34 -10.61 -3.50
C ARG A 38 22.79 -9.39 -2.77
N GLY A 39 21.69 -8.84 -3.26
CA GLY A 39 20.96 -7.78 -2.55
C GLY A 39 20.00 -8.34 -1.49
N HIS A 40 19.74 -7.57 -0.43
CA HIS A 40 18.69 -7.89 0.54
C HIS A 40 17.63 -6.79 0.55
N LEU A 41 16.43 -7.13 0.07
CA LEU A 41 15.32 -6.19 -0.09
C LEU A 41 14.19 -6.50 0.87
N ILE A 42 13.71 -5.47 1.59
CA ILE A 42 12.47 -5.54 2.37
C ILE A 42 11.50 -4.51 1.82
N VAL A 43 10.30 -4.95 1.45
CA VAL A 43 9.22 -4.09 0.92
C VAL A 43 8.04 -4.10 1.89
N PHE A 44 7.49 -2.92 2.16
CA PHE A 44 6.29 -2.75 2.97
C PHE A 44 5.16 -2.12 2.16
N GLY A 45 4.02 -2.81 2.08
CA GLY A 45 2.79 -2.28 1.48
C GLY A 45 1.73 -2.09 2.56
N LEU A 46 1.45 -0.83 2.92
CA LEU A 46 0.59 -0.51 4.07
C LEU A 46 -0.53 0.49 3.69
N PRO A 47 -1.62 0.05 3.03
CA PRO A 47 -2.85 0.82 3.05
C PRO A 47 -3.25 1.17 4.48
N HIS A 48 -3.98 2.27 4.67
CA HIS A 48 -4.17 2.82 5.99
C HIS A 48 -5.59 3.25 6.29
N ILE A 49 -5.96 3.22 7.56
CA ILE A 49 -7.26 3.64 8.06
C ILE A 49 -7.12 4.37 9.40
N GLY A 50 -7.99 5.33 9.65
CA GLY A 50 -8.02 6.09 10.89
C GLY A 50 -9.10 5.60 11.86
N ILE A 51 -8.86 5.76 13.15
CA ILE A 51 -9.89 5.71 14.20
C ILE A 51 -9.85 7.04 14.95
N ASP A 52 -11.00 7.70 15.08
CA ASP A 52 -11.09 8.98 15.79
C ASP A 52 -11.21 8.80 17.32
N PRO A 53 -11.14 9.89 18.12
CA PRO A 53 -11.26 9.82 19.59
C PRO A 53 -12.57 9.20 20.09
N GLU A 54 -13.63 9.27 19.29
CA GLU A 54 -14.93 8.68 19.58
C GLU A 54 -15.01 7.19 19.18
N GLY A 55 -13.98 6.65 18.55
CA GLY A 55 -13.89 5.26 18.12
C GLY A 55 -14.49 4.97 16.75
N ASN A 56 -14.82 5.99 15.95
CA ASN A 56 -15.34 5.81 14.60
C ASN A 56 -14.21 5.44 13.65
N ILE A 57 -14.45 4.40 12.85
CA ILE A 57 -13.49 3.86 11.87
C ILE A 57 -13.61 4.63 10.56
N GLY A 58 -12.46 4.91 9.93
CA GLY A 58 -12.38 5.55 8.62
C GLY A 58 -12.08 7.04 8.66
N GLN A 59 -11.87 7.62 9.85
CA GLN A 59 -11.62 9.04 10.02
C GLN A 59 -10.67 9.28 11.20
N SER A 60 -10.10 10.49 11.24
CA SER A 60 -9.20 10.91 12.32
C SER A 60 -9.35 12.40 12.58
N LEU A 61 -9.17 12.78 13.86
CA LEU A 61 -8.96 14.17 14.25
C LEU A 61 -7.47 14.49 14.09
N ARG A 62 -7.10 15.21 13.04
CA ARG A 62 -5.70 15.55 12.77
C ARG A 62 -5.26 16.71 13.66
N ARG A 63 -3.97 16.76 14.00
CA ARG A 63 -3.42 17.87 14.81
C ARG A 63 -3.74 19.21 14.15
N HIS A 64 -4.21 20.15 14.97
CA HIS A 64 -4.59 21.50 14.55
C HIS A 64 -5.78 21.55 13.56
N GLN A 65 -6.64 20.53 13.56
CA GLN A 65 -7.95 20.58 12.90
C GLN A 65 -9.05 20.47 13.96
N ASP A 66 -10.14 21.21 13.75
CA ASP A 66 -11.31 21.19 14.65
C ASP A 66 -12.35 20.14 14.25
N GLN A 67 -12.13 19.44 13.13
CA GLN A 67 -13.08 18.48 12.56
C GLN A 67 -12.36 17.18 12.19
N VAL A 68 -13.06 16.07 12.40
CA VAL A 68 -12.63 14.76 11.91
C VAL A 68 -12.65 14.76 10.38
N THR A 69 -11.64 14.13 9.77
CA THR A 69 -11.54 13.99 8.32
C THR A 69 -11.27 12.55 7.90
N PRO A 70 -11.69 12.13 6.69
CA PRO A 70 -11.47 10.78 6.21
C PRO A 70 -9.99 10.35 6.21
N THR A 71 -9.76 9.11 6.60
CA THR A 71 -8.44 8.47 6.64
C THR A 71 -8.63 6.97 6.35
N CYS A 72 -8.22 6.43 5.20
CA CYS A 72 -7.57 7.08 4.05
C CYS A 72 -8.54 7.93 3.20
N GLY A 73 -8.14 9.16 2.87
CA GLY A 73 -8.93 10.07 2.03
C GLY A 73 -9.16 9.54 0.60
N ALA A 74 -8.15 8.95 -0.03
CA ALA A 74 -8.28 8.38 -1.38
C ALA A 74 -9.25 7.18 -1.40
N MET A 75 -9.19 6.31 -0.39
CA MET A 75 -10.11 5.18 -0.27
C MET A 75 -11.54 5.65 0.02
N ALA A 76 -11.71 6.67 0.88
CA ALA A 76 -13.02 7.27 1.13
C ALA A 76 -13.62 7.89 -0.14
N ALA A 77 -12.80 8.60 -0.92
CA ALA A 77 -13.21 9.16 -2.20
C ALA A 77 -13.60 8.06 -3.20
N LEU A 78 -12.78 7.01 -3.34
CA LEU A 78 -13.09 5.86 -4.19
C LEU A 78 -14.40 5.18 -3.78
N LEU A 79 -14.60 4.92 -2.48
CA LEU A 79 -15.84 4.32 -1.98
C LEU A 79 -17.07 5.17 -2.31
N SER A 80 -16.96 6.49 -2.16
CA SER A 80 -18.02 7.41 -2.55
C SER A 80 -18.31 7.34 -4.04
N SER A 81 -17.27 7.38 -4.89
CA SER A 81 -17.43 7.34 -6.35
C SER A 81 -18.01 6.00 -6.84
N LEU A 82 -17.62 4.89 -6.22
CA LEU A 82 -18.18 3.57 -6.51
C LEU A 82 -19.70 3.50 -6.21
N ARG A 83 -20.19 4.28 -5.24
CA ARG A 83 -21.61 4.31 -4.85
C ARG A 83 -22.43 5.34 -5.62
N ASN A 84 -21.82 6.50 -5.88
CA ASN A 84 -22.52 7.68 -6.36
C ASN A 84 -22.20 8.04 -7.81
N GLY A 85 -21.22 7.35 -8.42
CA GLY A 85 -20.69 7.66 -9.75
C GLY A 85 -19.36 8.41 -9.69
N PHE A 86 -18.61 8.34 -10.79
CA PHE A 86 -17.33 9.04 -10.94
C PHE A 86 -17.54 10.42 -11.53
N GLU A 87 -16.93 11.43 -10.93
CA GLU A 87 -16.92 12.78 -11.45
C GLU A 87 -16.08 12.87 -12.74
N PRO A 88 -16.47 13.71 -13.72
CA PRO A 88 -15.66 13.95 -14.90
C PRO A 88 -14.30 14.55 -14.53
N GLN A 89 -13.24 14.12 -15.22
CA GLN A 89 -11.92 14.71 -15.06
C GLN A 89 -11.93 16.19 -15.46
N THR A 90 -11.32 17.02 -14.62
CA THR A 90 -11.12 18.43 -14.91
C THR A 90 -9.85 18.59 -15.76
N PRO A 91 -9.91 19.26 -16.94
CA PRO A 91 -8.73 19.45 -17.77
C PRO A 91 -7.56 20.08 -17.00
N GLY A 92 -6.40 19.44 -17.01
CA GLY A 92 -5.20 19.87 -16.27
C GLY A 92 -5.10 19.35 -14.83
N LEU A 93 -6.08 18.57 -14.35
CA LEU A 93 -6.04 17.83 -13.10
C LEU A 93 -6.21 16.33 -13.40
N ASP A 94 -5.11 15.69 -13.81
CA ASP A 94 -5.09 14.26 -14.09
C ASP A 94 -5.18 13.46 -12.78
N ASP A 95 -6.00 12.41 -12.76
CA ASP A 95 -6.24 11.58 -11.58
C ASP A 95 -5.73 10.12 -11.75
N ASN A 96 -4.56 9.99 -12.38
CA ASN A 96 -4.00 8.71 -12.81
C ASN A 96 -3.81 7.70 -11.66
N GLU A 97 -3.45 8.17 -10.47
CA GLU A 97 -3.28 7.29 -9.30
C GLU A 97 -4.62 6.78 -8.76
N ALA A 98 -5.65 7.64 -8.69
CA ALA A 98 -6.99 7.19 -8.29
C ALA A 98 -7.61 6.24 -9.33
N ASP A 99 -7.40 6.52 -10.62
CA ASP A 99 -7.83 5.62 -11.70
C ASP A 99 -7.13 4.26 -11.63
N ARG A 100 -5.83 4.24 -11.29
CA ARG A 100 -5.10 2.99 -11.08
C ARG A 100 -5.63 2.26 -9.85
N LEU A 101 -5.89 2.98 -8.76
CA LEU A 101 -6.46 2.42 -7.56
C LEU A 101 -7.79 1.75 -7.81
N ARG A 102 -8.69 2.42 -8.55
CA ARG A 102 -9.95 1.85 -8.98
C ARG A 102 -9.75 0.54 -9.74
N ARG A 103 -8.89 0.52 -10.77
CA ARG A 103 -8.64 -0.70 -11.58
C ARG A 103 -8.11 -1.87 -10.74
N ILE A 104 -7.23 -1.58 -9.79
CA ILE A 104 -6.63 -2.60 -8.93
C ILE A 104 -7.64 -3.14 -7.92
N VAL A 105 -8.52 -2.29 -7.37
CA VAL A 105 -9.60 -2.75 -6.48
C VAL A 105 -10.66 -3.54 -7.26
N ASP A 106 -11.08 -3.05 -8.43
CA ASP A 106 -12.06 -3.71 -9.30
C ASP A 106 -11.59 -5.11 -9.73
N SER A 107 -10.27 -5.36 -9.80
CA SER A 107 -9.74 -6.68 -10.15
C SER A 107 -9.81 -7.72 -9.01
N GLN A 108 -10.08 -7.28 -7.77
CA GLN A 108 -10.12 -8.17 -6.60
C GLN A 108 -11.52 -8.71 -6.28
N SER A 109 -12.57 -7.98 -6.65
CA SER A 109 -13.95 -8.32 -6.26
C SER A 109 -14.95 -7.70 -7.21
N ASP A 110 -15.93 -8.50 -7.66
CA ASP A 110 -17.10 -8.01 -8.40
C ASP A 110 -18.15 -7.38 -7.48
N GLN A 111 -17.99 -7.53 -6.15
CA GLN A 111 -18.88 -6.96 -5.15
C GLN A 111 -18.35 -5.62 -4.64
N LEU A 112 -19.25 -4.64 -4.57
CA LEU A 112 -18.98 -3.35 -3.95
C LEU A 112 -18.72 -3.52 -2.44
N PRO A 113 -17.66 -2.90 -1.88
CA PRO A 113 -17.41 -2.95 -0.44
C PRO A 113 -18.49 -2.19 0.37
N ASP A 114 -18.91 -2.78 1.49
CA ASP A 114 -19.98 -2.23 2.34
C ASP A 114 -19.51 -1.06 3.19
N ASN A 115 -18.21 -0.93 3.41
CA ASN A 115 -17.62 0.13 4.21
C ASN A 115 -16.14 0.35 3.87
N LEU A 116 -15.57 1.40 4.46
CA LEU A 116 -14.18 1.78 4.21
C LEU A 116 -13.17 0.75 4.73
N LEU A 117 -13.50 -0.01 5.78
CA LEU A 117 -12.63 -1.06 6.31
C LEU A 117 -12.51 -2.21 5.31
N GLU A 118 -13.61 -2.66 4.72
CA GLU A 118 -13.61 -3.69 3.67
C GLU A 118 -12.84 -3.26 2.43
N LEU A 119 -13.07 -2.03 1.96
CA LEU A 119 -12.30 -1.48 0.85
C LEU A 119 -10.80 -1.43 1.17
N THR A 120 -10.43 -1.06 2.42
CA THR A 120 -9.03 -1.03 2.85
C THR A 120 -8.41 -2.43 2.91
N ARG A 121 -9.18 -3.45 3.30
CA ARG A 121 -8.74 -4.86 3.27
C ARG A 121 -8.52 -5.35 1.84
N LEU A 122 -9.46 -5.06 0.93
CA LEU A 122 -9.31 -5.37 -0.49
C LEU A 122 -8.07 -4.69 -1.07
N ALA A 123 -7.85 -3.40 -0.75
CA ALA A 123 -6.67 -2.67 -1.17
C ALA A 123 -5.36 -3.30 -0.65
N ALA A 124 -5.32 -3.80 0.59
CA ALA A 124 -4.14 -4.47 1.12
C ALA A 124 -3.81 -5.76 0.34
N THR A 125 -4.82 -6.60 0.06
CA THR A 125 -4.65 -7.78 -0.79
C THR A 125 -4.16 -7.41 -2.20
N ALA A 126 -4.73 -6.34 -2.77
CA ALA A 126 -4.38 -5.88 -4.09
C ALA A 126 -2.94 -5.32 -4.16
N VAL A 127 -2.54 -4.51 -3.17
CA VAL A 127 -1.18 -3.97 -3.03
C VAL A 127 -0.17 -5.11 -2.88
N ASN A 128 -0.46 -6.13 -2.07
CA ASN A 128 0.40 -7.31 -1.96
C ASN A 128 0.57 -8.01 -3.32
N THR A 129 -0.53 -8.25 -4.03
CA THR A 129 -0.52 -8.89 -5.35
C THR A 129 0.31 -8.07 -6.35
N GLU A 130 0.12 -6.75 -6.38
CA GLU A 130 0.82 -5.87 -7.31
C GLU A 130 2.33 -5.82 -7.04
N MET A 131 2.75 -5.71 -5.77
CA MET A 131 4.18 -5.71 -5.42
C MET A 131 4.87 -6.99 -5.90
N TRP A 132 4.26 -8.16 -5.68
CA TRP A 132 4.83 -9.43 -6.15
C TRP A 132 4.85 -9.53 -7.68
N ALA A 133 3.78 -9.11 -8.35
CA ALA A 133 3.72 -9.11 -9.81
C ALA A 133 4.80 -8.20 -10.44
N GLU A 134 5.03 -7.02 -9.86
CA GLU A 134 6.06 -6.08 -10.33
C GLU A 134 7.48 -6.61 -10.07
N LEU A 135 7.73 -7.21 -8.90
CA LEU A 135 9.02 -7.83 -8.56
C LEU A 135 9.33 -9.04 -9.46
N ASP A 136 8.34 -9.88 -9.75
CA ASP A 136 8.46 -11.02 -10.67
C ASP A 136 8.74 -10.56 -12.10
N ALA A 137 7.99 -9.57 -12.59
CA ALA A 137 8.21 -8.99 -13.92
C ALA A 137 9.60 -8.36 -14.10
N LEU A 138 10.22 -7.93 -12.99
CA LEU A 138 11.59 -7.41 -12.95
C LEU A 138 12.64 -8.51 -12.73
N GLN A 139 12.24 -9.75 -12.49
CA GLN A 139 13.10 -10.87 -12.13
C GLN A 139 14.02 -10.55 -10.94
N ALA A 140 13.52 -9.78 -9.98
CA ALA A 140 14.34 -9.22 -8.89
C ALA A 140 15.02 -10.31 -8.04
N HIS A 141 14.39 -11.49 -7.91
CA HIS A 141 14.92 -12.64 -7.14
C HIS A 141 16.25 -13.18 -7.68
N THR A 142 16.57 -12.91 -8.96
CA THR A 142 17.82 -13.37 -9.58
C THR A 142 19.04 -12.72 -8.93
N GLU A 143 18.92 -11.47 -8.50
CA GLU A 143 19.99 -10.69 -7.89
C GLU A 143 19.79 -10.46 -6.38
N MET A 144 18.59 -10.72 -5.85
CA MET A 144 18.22 -10.33 -4.49
C MET A 144 17.43 -11.39 -3.74
N ASP A 145 17.58 -11.40 -2.42
CA ASP A 145 16.65 -12.06 -1.51
C ASP A 145 15.63 -11.04 -1.02
N ILE A 146 14.35 -11.38 -1.15
CA ILE A 146 13.25 -10.42 -1.05
C ILE A 146 12.30 -10.84 0.06
N ALA A 147 12.01 -9.93 0.98
CA ALA A 147 10.92 -10.07 1.94
C ALA A 147 9.86 -9.00 1.67
N VAL A 148 8.60 -9.40 1.53
CA VAL A 148 7.46 -8.49 1.37
C VAL A 148 6.55 -8.63 2.58
N PHE A 149 6.21 -7.51 3.20
CA PHE A 149 5.25 -7.42 4.29
C PHE A 149 4.10 -6.51 3.86
N CYS A 150 2.88 -7.03 3.92
CA CYS A 150 1.67 -6.27 3.65
C CYS A 150 0.74 -6.31 4.85
N GLY A 151 0.12 -5.17 5.13
CA GLY A 151 -0.77 -5.00 6.27
C GLY A 151 -1.60 -3.73 6.14
N ILE A 152 -2.38 -3.44 7.18
CA ILE A 152 -3.16 -2.21 7.28
C ILE A 152 -2.56 -1.37 8.41
N GLN A 153 -2.08 -0.17 8.09
CA GLN A 153 -1.68 0.80 9.10
C GLN A 153 -2.93 1.46 9.70
N ILE A 154 -3.04 1.43 11.03
CA ILE A 154 -4.16 1.96 11.78
C ILE A 154 -3.68 3.16 12.58
N HIS A 155 -4.21 4.33 12.26
CA HIS A 155 -3.91 5.56 12.99
C HIS A 155 -4.85 5.75 14.17
N LEU A 156 -4.28 5.95 15.35
CA LEU A 156 -5.02 6.23 16.58
C LEU A 156 -4.78 7.67 17.07
N PRO A 157 -5.68 8.21 17.92
CA PRO A 157 -5.55 9.56 18.46
C PRO A 157 -4.27 9.80 19.28
N ASP A 158 -3.79 8.79 20.01
CA ASP A 158 -2.71 8.91 21.00
C ASP A 158 -1.29 8.68 20.42
N GLU A 159 -1.12 8.88 19.11
CA GLU A 159 0.16 8.78 18.39
C GLU A 159 0.82 7.39 18.38
N VAL A 160 0.13 6.36 18.86
CA VAL A 160 0.55 4.96 18.70
C VAL A 160 -0.23 4.37 17.53
N ASP A 161 0.45 4.25 16.39
CA ASP A 161 -0.08 3.54 15.24
C ASP A 161 0.08 2.02 15.41
N PHE A 162 -0.88 1.27 14.90
CA PHE A 162 -0.82 -0.18 14.81
C PHE A 162 -0.69 -0.63 13.36
N VAL A 163 -0.17 -1.83 13.14
CA VAL A 163 -0.23 -2.50 11.84
C VAL A 163 -0.95 -3.83 12.03
N SER A 164 -2.09 -3.99 11.36
CA SER A 164 -2.74 -5.30 11.25
C SER A 164 -2.10 -6.06 10.10
N PRO A 165 -1.44 -7.20 10.33
CA PRO A 165 -0.85 -8.00 9.25
C PRO A 165 -1.94 -8.51 8.29
N VAL A 166 -1.58 -8.62 7.00
CA VAL A 166 -2.42 -9.21 5.94
C VAL A 166 -1.69 -10.35 5.25
N ALA A 167 -0.43 -10.13 4.84
CA ALA A 167 0.39 -11.16 4.21
C ALA A 167 1.87 -10.86 4.46
N SER A 168 2.68 -11.91 4.54
CA SER A 168 4.12 -11.77 4.46
C SER A 168 4.75 -12.98 3.81
N ALA A 169 5.75 -12.75 2.98
CA ALA A 169 6.46 -13.82 2.30
C ALA A 169 7.91 -13.44 2.01
N PHE A 170 8.73 -14.47 1.85
CA PHE A 170 10.13 -14.39 1.48
C PHE A 170 10.37 -15.15 0.17
N MET A 171 11.18 -14.58 -0.73
CA MET A 171 11.62 -15.23 -1.96
C MET A 171 13.14 -15.09 -2.06
N GLY A 172 13.83 -16.23 -2.14
CA GLY A 172 15.27 -16.29 -2.34
C GLY A 172 15.63 -16.57 -3.79
N SER A 173 16.86 -17.05 -4.02
CA SER A 173 17.38 -17.37 -5.35
C SER A 173 16.63 -18.49 -6.10
N ASP A 174 15.81 -19.28 -5.40
CA ASP A 174 14.99 -20.33 -6.00
C ASP A 174 13.74 -19.77 -6.72
N GLY A 175 13.44 -18.49 -6.53
CA GLY A 175 12.27 -17.82 -7.11
C GLY A 175 10.94 -18.28 -6.50
N ILE A 176 10.95 -18.97 -5.36
CA ILE A 176 9.74 -19.48 -4.71
C ILE A 176 9.39 -18.60 -3.51
N ALA A 177 8.22 -17.96 -3.55
CA ALA A 177 7.70 -17.20 -2.42
C ALA A 177 7.18 -18.17 -1.33
N THR A 178 7.76 -18.08 -0.14
CA THR A 178 7.35 -18.84 1.06
C THR A 178 6.74 -17.90 2.08
N GLU A 179 5.56 -18.23 2.59
CA GLU A 179 4.86 -17.44 3.61
C GLU A 179 5.67 -17.40 4.92
N LEU A 180 5.71 -16.22 5.55
CA LEU A 180 6.31 -16.02 6.87
C LEU A 180 5.20 -15.95 7.92
N SER A 181 5.43 -16.52 9.10
CA SER A 181 4.51 -16.40 10.22
C SER A 181 4.58 -15.00 10.83
N ILE A 182 3.44 -14.31 10.92
CA ILE A 182 3.28 -12.95 11.43
C ILE A 182 2.09 -12.83 12.40
#